data_AF-A0A2H0ULK2-F1
#
_entry.id   AF-A0A2H0ULK2-F1
#
_cell.length_a   1.000
_cell.length_b   1.000
_cell.length_c   1.000
_cell.angle_alpha   90.00
_cell.angle_beta   90.00
_cell.angle_gamma   90.00
#
_symmetry.space_group_name_H-M   'P 1'
#
loop_
_entity.id
_entity.type
_entity.pdbx_description
1 polymer ?
#
loop_
_entity_poly.entity_id
_entity_poly.type
_entity_poly.pdbx_seq_one_letter_code
_entity_poly.pdbx_strand_id
1 'polypeptide(L)'
;VYERFGYLREDMPLAGGYEFMLRVLEKEGVRSCYLSRIAVKMRGRKRLSALGRLLEMTRGNIQAYRAWRLNGLKISPLFILRKPFSKIKQIISKTRAI
;
A
#
# COMPACT_ATOMS: atom_id res chain seq x y z
N VAL A 1 10.24 -0.85 -18.47
CA VAL A 1 9.73 -1.52 -17.25
C VAL A 1 8.52 -2.38 -17.57
N TYR A 2 7.40 -1.80 -18.04
CA TYR A 2 6.19 -2.57 -18.38
C TYR A 2 6.39 -3.65 -19.44
N GLU A 3 7.18 -3.43 -20.48
CA GLU A 3 7.47 -4.45 -21.49
C GLU A 3 8.19 -5.68 -20.89
N ARG A 4 9.06 -5.46 -19.90
CA ARG A 4 9.85 -6.52 -19.27
C ARG A 4 9.12 -7.24 -18.15
N PHE A 5 8.28 -6.51 -17.40
CA PHE A 5 7.61 -7.02 -16.21
C PHE A 5 6.08 -7.01 -16.37
N GLY A 6 5.53 -6.88 -17.57
CA GLY A 6 4.08 -6.82 -17.80
C GLY A 6 3.37 -5.63 -17.14
N TYR A 7 2.04 -5.61 -17.28
CA TYR A 7 1.17 -4.53 -16.80
C TYR A 7 0.65 -4.78 -15.37
N LEU A 8 -0.15 -3.84 -14.86
CA LEU A 8 -0.81 -3.96 -13.57
C LEU A 8 -1.87 -5.07 -13.61
N ARG A 9 -2.00 -5.76 -12.49
CA ARG A 9 -3.04 -6.77 -12.30
C ARG A 9 -4.42 -6.15 -12.11
N GLU A 10 -5.36 -6.55 -12.96
CA GLU A 10 -6.76 -6.11 -12.89
C GLU A 10 -7.57 -6.87 -11.83
N ASP A 11 -7.15 -8.08 -11.45
CA ASP A 11 -7.78 -8.90 -10.40
C ASP A 11 -7.50 -8.41 -8.97
N MET A 12 -6.80 -7.28 -8.83
CA MET A 12 -6.49 -6.61 -7.55
C MET A 12 -6.94 -5.15 -7.55
N PRO A 13 -8.24 -4.86 -7.46
CA PRO A 13 -8.76 -3.49 -7.58
C PRO A 13 -8.24 -2.53 -6.51
N LEU A 14 -7.83 -3.03 -5.34
CA LEU A 14 -7.29 -2.21 -4.25
C LEU A 14 -5.77 -2.22 -4.17
N ALA A 15 -5.11 -3.28 -4.67
CA ALA A 15 -3.68 -3.49 -4.51
C ALA A 15 -2.92 -3.68 -5.83
N GLY A 16 -3.51 -3.50 -7.01
CA GLY A 16 -2.85 -3.75 -8.30
C GLY A 16 -1.58 -2.91 -8.49
N GLY A 17 -1.63 -1.62 -8.16
CA GLY A 17 -0.44 -0.77 -8.16
C GLY A 17 0.58 -1.17 -7.08
N TYR A 18 0.11 -1.66 -5.93
CA TYR A 18 0.99 -2.14 -4.86
C TYR A 18 1.73 -3.43 -5.26
N GLU A 19 1.01 -4.40 -5.84
CA GLU A 19 1.59 -5.63 -6.38
C GLU A 19 2.66 -5.33 -7.43
N PHE A 20 2.34 -4.44 -8.38
CA PHE A 20 3.30 -4.06 -9.41
C PHE A 20 4.58 -3.45 -8.81
N MET A 21 4.44 -2.52 -7.86
CA MET A 21 5.59 -1.95 -7.14
C MET A 21 6.38 -3.02 -6.38
N LEU A 22 5.70 -3.93 -5.69
CA LEU A 22 6.34 -5.03 -4.96
C LEU A 22 7.14 -5.92 -5.92
N ARG A 23 6.55 -6.28 -7.06
CA ARG A 23 7.19 -7.10 -8.08
C ARG A 23 8.40 -6.41 -8.69
N VAL A 24 8.25 -5.17 -9.14
CA VAL A 24 9.30 -4.47 -9.88
C VAL A 24 10.42 -3.97 -8.96
N LEU A 25 10.08 -3.42 -7.79
CA LEU A 25 11.06 -2.78 -6.92
C LEU A 25 11.68 -3.77 -5.93
N GLU A 26 10.86 -4.57 -5.25
CA GLU A 26 11.35 -5.47 -4.18
C GLU A 26 11.89 -6.78 -4.76
N LYS A 27 11.12 -7.43 -5.63
CA LYS A 27 11.51 -8.74 -6.18
C LYS A 27 12.58 -8.61 -7.27
N GLU A 28 12.39 -7.72 -8.24
CA GLU A 28 13.28 -7.59 -9.40
C GLU A 28 14.39 -6.54 -9.19
N GLY A 29 14.36 -5.79 -8.08
CA GLY A 29 15.43 -4.85 -7.71
C GLY A 29 15.58 -3.65 -8.65
N VAL A 30 14.52 -3.25 -9.36
CA VAL A 30 14.59 -2.12 -10.30
C VAL A 30 14.84 -0.82 -9.53
N ARG A 31 15.91 -0.11 -9.91
CA ARG A 31 16.27 1.18 -9.31
C ARG A 31 15.15 2.20 -9.53
N SER A 32 14.79 2.90 -8.48
CA SER A 32 13.88 4.05 -8.51
C SER A 32 14.61 5.31 -8.10
N CYS A 33 14.12 6.47 -8.55
CA CYS A 33 14.63 7.78 -8.16
C CYS A 33 13.49 8.58 -7.53
N TYR A 34 13.80 9.31 -6.46
CA TYR A 34 12.84 10.19 -5.81
C TYR A 34 12.78 11.55 -6.52
N LEU A 35 11.59 11.98 -6.88
CA LEU A 35 11.36 13.30 -7.46
C LEU A 35 11.07 14.31 -6.35
N SER A 36 12.01 15.22 -6.08
CA SER A 36 11.91 16.22 -5.02
C SER A 36 11.04 17.43 -5.38
N ARG A 37 9.92 17.20 -6.08
CA ARG A 37 8.92 18.23 -6.39
C ARG A 37 7.53 17.61 -6.44
N ILE A 38 6.51 18.42 -6.16
CA ILE A 38 5.12 18.01 -6.29
C ILE A 38 4.76 17.99 -7.78
N ALA A 39 4.56 16.81 -8.35
CA ALA A 39 4.14 16.65 -9.74
C ALA A 39 2.61 16.69 -9.91
N VAL A 40 1.86 16.19 -8.92
CA VAL A 40 0.40 16.01 -9.01
C VAL A 40 -0.25 16.34 -7.66
N LYS A 41 -1.41 17.03 -7.70
CA LYS A 41 -2.30 17.24 -6.56
C LYS A 41 -3.55 16.38 -6.73
N MET A 42 -3.73 15.38 -5.87
CA MET A 42 -4.89 14.47 -5.94
C MET A 42 -6.17 15.15 -5.44
N ARG A 43 -7.30 14.88 -6.11
CA ARG A 43 -8.63 15.25 -5.60
C ARG A 43 -8.99 14.42 -4.38
N GLY A 44 -9.49 15.06 -3.33
CA GLY A 44 -10.04 14.35 -2.17
C GLY A 44 -11.23 13.47 -2.58
N ARG A 45 -11.22 12.19 -2.19
CA ARG A 45 -12.39 11.32 -2.33
C ARG A 45 -13.42 11.62 -1.24
N LYS A 46 -14.70 11.34 -1.53
CA LYS A 46 -15.77 11.35 -0.52
C LYS A 46 -15.38 10.48 0.67
N ARG A 47 -15.64 10.98 1.88
CA ARG A 47 -15.32 10.28 3.11
C ARG A 47 -16.27 9.08 3.26
N LEU A 48 -15.70 7.88 3.28
CA LEU A 48 -16.44 6.68 3.70
C LEU A 48 -16.85 6.81 5.17
N SER A 49 -17.92 6.11 5.56
CA SER A 49 -18.23 5.87 6.97
C SER A 49 -17.04 5.20 7.68
N ALA A 50 -16.98 5.31 9.00
CA ALA A 50 -15.91 4.70 9.78
C ALA A 50 -15.80 3.18 9.50
N LEU A 51 -16.94 2.50 9.44
CA LEU A 51 -17.04 1.08 9.11
C LEU A 51 -16.60 0.79 7.67
N GLY A 52 -17.08 1.57 6.69
CA GLY A 52 -16.71 1.39 5.28
C GLY A 52 -15.21 1.56 5.04
N ARG A 53 -14.58 2.52 5.73
CA ARG A 53 -13.11 2.69 5.69
C ARG A 53 -12.38 1.47 6.24
N LEU A 54 -12.85 0.93 7.37
CA LEU A 54 -12.23 -0.23 7.99
C LEU A 54 -12.28 -1.46 7.07
N LEU A 55 -13.43 -1.69 6.42
CA LEU A 55 -13.62 -2.78 5.46
C LEU A 55 -12.71 -2.66 4.23
N GLU A 56 -12.57 -1.46 3.67
CA GLU A 56 -11.66 -1.25 2.53
C GLU A 56 -10.19 -1.41 2.93
N MET A 57 -9.83 -1.00 4.14
CA MET A 57 -8.48 -1.22 4.68
C MET A 57 -8.18 -2.70 4.87
N THR A 58 -9.11 -3.49 5.42
CA THR A 58 -8.90 -4.94 5.60
C THR A 58 -8.82 -5.66 4.26
N ARG A 59 -9.73 -5.36 3.31
CA ARG A 59 -9.69 -5.89 1.94
C ARG A 59 -8.38 -5.57 1.22
N GLY A 60 -7.91 -4.32 1.32
CA GLY A 60 -6.64 -3.89 0.76
C GLY A 60 -5.44 -4.64 1.36
N ASN A 61 -5.44 -4.86 2.68
CA ASN A 61 -4.39 -5.64 3.35
C ASN A 61 -4.39 -7.12 2.94
N ILE A 62 -5.57 -7.72 2.74
CA ILE A 62 -5.69 -9.10 2.23
C ILE A 62 -5.13 -9.19 0.81
N GLN A 63 -5.47 -8.26 -0.08
CA GLN A 63 -4.90 -8.23 -1.44
C GLN A 63 -3.38 -7.99 -1.41
N ALA A 64 -2.89 -7.12 -0.52
CA ALA A 64 -1.45 -6.95 -0.32
C ALA A 64 -0.79 -8.26 0.11
N TYR A 65 -1.34 -8.97 1.11
CA TYR A 65 -0.82 -10.28 1.51
C TYR A 65 -0.81 -11.28 0.34
N ARG A 66 -1.87 -11.30 -0.48
CA ARG A 66 -1.93 -12.11 -1.70
C ARG A 66 -0.85 -11.72 -2.71
N ALA A 67 -0.56 -10.43 -2.88
CA ALA A 67 0.50 -9.94 -3.76
C ALA A 67 1.89 -10.46 -3.35
N TRP A 68 2.19 -10.51 -2.05
CA TRP A 68 3.43 -11.12 -1.55
C TRP A 68 3.52 -12.61 -1.88
N ARG A 69 2.43 -13.34 -1.63
CA ARG A 69 2.34 -14.78 -1.93
C ARG A 69 2.52 -15.06 -3.43
N LEU A 70 1.88 -14.28 -4.30
CA LEU A 70 1.99 -14.40 -5.76
C LEU A 70 3.40 -14.09 -6.27
N ASN A 71 4.12 -13.22 -5.58
CA ASN A 71 5.50 -12.88 -5.93
C ASN A 71 6.55 -13.80 -5.28
N GLY A 72 6.13 -14.81 -4.50
CA GLY A 72 7.04 -15.74 -3.82
C GLY A 72 7.79 -15.12 -2.63
N LEU A 73 7.36 -13.95 -2.16
CA LEU A 73 7.98 -13.23 -1.06
C LEU A 73 7.40 -13.67 0.28
N LYS A 74 8.26 -13.82 1.30
CA LYS A 74 7.85 -14.21 2.64
C LYS A 74 7.25 -13.02 3.38
N ILE A 75 6.01 -13.16 3.85
CA ILE A 75 5.36 -12.18 4.70
C ILE A 75 4.68 -12.88 5.88
N SER A 76 4.92 -12.36 7.09
CA SER A 76 4.17 -12.79 8.27
C SER A 76 2.81 -12.08 8.30
N PRO A 77 1.68 -12.77 8.55
CA PRO A 77 0.37 -12.14 8.73
C PRO A 77 0.36 -11.04 9.81
N LEU A 78 1.28 -11.14 10.79
CA LEU A 78 1.47 -10.15 11.85
C LEU A 78 1.86 -8.75 11.31
N PHE A 79 2.37 -8.66 10.07
CA PHE A 79 2.68 -7.40 9.42
C PHE A 79 1.45 -6.48 9.30
N ILE A 80 0.27 -7.07 9.07
CA ILE A 80 -0.99 -6.31 8.94
C ILE A 80 -1.35 -5.63 10.26
N LEU A 81 -1.09 -6.29 11.39
CA LEU A 81 -1.34 -5.75 12.73
C LEU A 81 -0.32 -4.70 13.13
N ARG A 82 0.92 -4.75 12.62
CA ARG A 82 1.96 -3.76 12.98
C ARG A 82 1.62 -2.33 12.52
N LYS A 83 0.93 -2.18 11.38
CA LYS A 83 0.59 -0.87 10.81
C LYS A 83 -0.27 0.02 11.73
N PRO A 84 -1.40 -0.44 12.30
CA PRO A 84 -2.18 0.38 13.22
C PRO A 84 -1.39 0.78 14.48
N PHE A 85 -0.55 -0.11 15.03
CA PHE A 85 0.30 0.22 16.19
C PHE A 85 1.28 1.36 15.90
N SER A 86 1.89 1.40 14.72
CA SER A 86 2.76 2.52 14.33
C SER A 86 2.00 3.84 14.21
N LYS A 87 0.71 3.79 13.81
CA LYS A 87 -0.15 4.99 13.74
C LYS A 87 -0.68 5.45 15.09
N ILE A 88 -0.87 4.54 16.06
CA ILE A 88 -1.25 4.90 17.43
C ILE A 88 -0.23 5.89 18.02
N LYS A 89 1.07 5.65 17.82
CA LYS A 89 2.13 6.58 18.23
C LYS A 89 1.94 7.98 17.63
N GLN A 90 1.56 8.07 16.36
CA GLN A 90 1.32 9.35 15.67
C GLN A 90 0.08 10.08 16.19
N ILE A 91 -0.97 9.35 16.59
CA ILE A 91 -2.18 9.94 17.16
C ILE A 91 -1.86 10.51 18.55
N ILE A 92 -1.16 9.74 19.39
CA ILE A 92 -0.76 10.17 20.73
C ILE A 92 0.24 11.35 20.66
N SER A 93 1.20 11.32 19.74
CA SER A 93 2.19 12.40 19.61
C SER A 93 1.60 13.70 19.05
N LYS A 94 0.54 13.63 18.24
CA LYS A 94 -0.17 14.82 17.71
C LYS A 94 -1.11 15.48 18.72
N THR A 95 -1.38 14.85 19.88
CA THR A 95 -2.17 15.45 20.96
C THR A 95 -1.43 16.56 21.72
N ARG A 96 -0.16 16.85 21.39
CA ARG A 96 0.63 17.93 21.99
C ARG A 96 0.91 19.06 20.98
N ALA A 97 -0.14 19.62 20.41
CA ALA A 97 -0.12 20.87 19.65
C ALA A 97 -1.55 21.44 19.56
N ILE A 98 -2.11 21.80 20.72
CA ILE A 98 -3.20 22.77 20.88
C ILE A 98 -2.84 23.60 22.10
#